data_AF-A0A963MH60-F1
#
_entry.id   AF-A0A963MH60-F1
#
_cell.length_a   1.000
_cell.length_b   1.000
_cell.length_c   1.000
_cell.angle_alpha   90.00
_cell.angle_beta   90.00
_cell.angle_gamma   90.00
#
_symmetry.space_group_name_H-M   'P 1'
#
loop_
_entity.id
_entity.type
_entity.pdbx_description
1 polymer ?
#
loop_
_entity_poly.entity_id
_entity_poly.type
_entity_poly.pdbx_seq_one_letter_code
_entity_poly.pdbx_strand_id
1 'polypeptide(L)'
;GDDHLLALLDALRAGDVAAMLAIAEAMEARSLSFDAALQSLASLLQRIAVLQFAPESIGDEVERAQLQPFAEAFDREFLQLAYQIAIHGRDELPLAPDESAGFVMTLLRLHAFRPEQPPALENGGGGGGAQRAPKPPPAAAPQPAAAPQPAAAPQPAAPPQPAAPPAAPPAAVSKATATKAAGPAEAPPPKAPALSSGDVPPWEDLPPEAMADSAPAAQSASLPPPAAAPAPVAPPSVPAPSATATQALDWHGLIQELGLKGMVRELAQHCEWGGMTNGKIQLRLGDAHRHLLAINRGNQTRLEAELNRHFDQPVTLTIEIGQIAGETPAQREAVIREARHAEAVASLEQDPFVQEMIERFDATLQESSVRPL
;
A
#
# COMPACT_ATOMS: atom_id res chain seq x y z
N GLY A 1 -7.55 0.59 27.68
CA GLY A 1 -7.31 -0.29 26.53
C GLY A 1 -6.01 0.12 25.85
N ASP A 2 -5.96 1.38 25.46
CA ASP A 2 -4.86 2.01 24.71
C ASP A 2 -3.68 2.45 25.61
N ASP A 3 -3.61 1.99 26.86
CA ASP A 3 -2.61 2.34 27.86
C ASP A 3 -1.17 2.08 27.36
N HIS A 4 -1.02 1.06 26.50
CA HIS A 4 0.24 0.71 25.84
C HIS A 4 0.60 1.69 24.70
N LEU A 5 -0.38 2.28 24.01
CA LEU A 5 -0.15 3.29 22.97
C LEU A 5 0.17 4.65 23.59
N LEU A 6 -0.44 4.99 24.72
CA LEU A 6 -0.07 6.18 25.51
C LEU A 6 1.36 6.05 26.06
N ALA A 7 1.71 4.89 26.62
CA ALA A 7 3.09 4.60 27.03
C ALA A 7 4.07 4.66 25.85
N LEU A 8 3.66 4.23 24.65
CA LEU A 8 4.47 4.30 23.43
C LEU A 8 4.67 5.75 22.97
N LEU A 9 3.63 6.59 23.04
CA LEU A 9 3.76 8.03 22.80
C LEU A 9 4.63 8.72 23.84
N ASP A 10 4.60 8.30 25.11
CA ASP A 10 5.49 8.81 26.15
C ASP A 10 6.96 8.43 25.92
N ALA A 11 7.21 7.16 25.55
CA ALA A 11 8.55 6.70 25.17
C ALA A 11 9.06 7.43 23.91
N LEU A 12 8.21 7.60 22.89
CA LEU A 12 8.51 8.41 21.71
C LEU A 12 8.79 9.87 22.09
N ARG A 13 7.97 10.49 22.95
CA ARG A 13 8.13 11.86 23.46
C ARG A 13 9.46 12.05 24.19
N ALA A 14 9.90 11.06 24.96
CA ALA A 14 11.19 11.03 25.65
C ALA A 14 12.38 10.72 24.73
N GLY A 15 12.14 10.23 23.50
CA GLY A 15 13.19 9.71 22.61
C GLY A 15 13.76 8.36 23.08
N ASP A 16 13.06 7.63 23.94
CA ASP A 16 13.54 6.37 24.52
C ASP A 16 13.16 5.17 23.63
N VAL A 17 14.04 4.85 22.69
CA VAL A 17 13.90 3.67 21.82
C VAL A 17 13.84 2.38 22.62
N ALA A 18 14.58 2.27 23.74
CA ALA A 18 14.60 1.03 24.53
C ALA A 18 13.23 0.80 25.20
N ALA A 19 12.60 1.85 25.71
CA ALA A 19 11.22 1.79 26.21
C ALA A 19 10.21 1.48 25.10
N MET A 20 10.35 2.06 23.90
CA MET A 20 9.48 1.76 22.75
C MET A 20 9.54 0.27 22.35
N LEU A 21 10.75 -0.31 22.30
CA LEU A 21 10.94 -1.73 21.99
C LEU A 21 10.41 -2.64 23.11
N ALA A 22 10.64 -2.31 24.38
CA ALA A 22 10.11 -3.07 25.51
C ALA A 22 8.56 -3.07 25.53
N ILE A 23 7.91 -1.99 25.06
CA ILE A 23 6.46 -1.95 24.90
C ILE A 23 6.00 -2.88 23.77
N ALA A 24 6.72 -2.91 22.63
CA ALA A 24 6.44 -3.84 21.53
C ALA A 24 6.56 -5.31 21.98
N GLU A 25 7.65 -5.67 22.67
CA GLU A 25 7.83 -7.00 23.27
C GLU A 25 6.70 -7.36 24.25
N ALA A 26 6.28 -6.40 25.09
CA ALA A 26 5.17 -6.59 26.02
C ALA A 26 3.80 -6.69 25.32
N MET A 27 3.63 -6.13 24.12
CA MET A 27 2.44 -6.33 23.28
C MET A 27 2.45 -7.73 22.65
N GLU A 28 3.59 -8.17 22.11
CA GLU A 28 3.79 -9.50 21.52
C GLU A 28 3.56 -10.63 22.53
N ALA A 29 4.12 -10.49 23.74
CA ALA A 29 3.96 -11.42 24.85
C ALA A 29 2.49 -11.56 25.34
N ARG A 30 1.63 -10.60 24.99
CA ARG A 30 0.18 -10.62 25.24
C ARG A 30 -0.64 -10.95 23.97
N SER A 31 0.04 -11.27 22.86
CA SER A 31 -0.53 -11.55 21.54
C SER A 31 -1.50 -10.46 21.06
N LEU A 32 -1.14 -9.19 21.29
CA LEU A 32 -1.88 -8.05 20.75
C LEU A 32 -1.57 -7.89 19.27
N SER A 33 -2.58 -7.56 18.46
CA SER A 33 -2.42 -7.32 17.02
C SER A 33 -1.68 -6.02 16.77
N PHE A 34 -0.56 -6.09 16.04
CA PHE A 34 0.22 -4.92 15.63
C PHE A 34 -0.50 -4.08 14.57
N ASP A 35 -1.28 -4.70 13.68
CA ASP A 35 -2.15 -4.00 12.73
C ASP A 35 -3.16 -3.08 13.45
N ALA A 36 -3.90 -3.65 14.41
CA ALA A 36 -4.86 -2.90 15.21
C ALA A 36 -4.17 -1.83 16.06
N ALA A 37 -2.98 -2.11 16.59
CA ALA A 37 -2.20 -1.14 17.35
C ALA A 37 -1.75 0.06 16.49
N LEU A 38 -1.33 -0.16 15.24
CA LEU A 38 -0.96 0.91 14.31
C LEU A 38 -2.19 1.74 13.87
N GLN A 39 -3.34 1.12 13.62
CA GLN A 39 -4.59 1.84 13.36
C GLN A 39 -5.01 2.71 14.55
N SER A 40 -4.95 2.17 15.77
CA SER A 40 -5.26 2.94 16.99
C SER A 40 -4.23 4.03 17.26
N LEU A 41 -2.94 3.80 16.97
CA LEU A 41 -1.89 4.82 17.08
C LEU A 41 -2.10 5.96 16.09
N ALA A 42 -2.42 5.67 14.83
CA ALA A 42 -2.77 6.68 13.83
C ALA A 42 -4.01 7.49 14.27
N SER A 43 -5.04 6.83 14.80
CA SER A 43 -6.23 7.49 15.35
C SER A 43 -5.92 8.38 16.56
N LEU A 44 -4.95 7.99 17.40
CA LEU A 44 -4.50 8.75 18.56
C LEU A 44 -3.67 9.99 18.14
N LEU A 45 -2.77 9.82 17.18
CA LEU A 45 -2.01 10.92 16.56
C LEU A 45 -2.93 11.95 15.90
N GLN A 46 -3.98 11.49 15.21
CA GLN A 46 -5.01 12.35 14.64
C GLN A 46 -5.75 13.16 15.73
N ARG A 47 -6.13 12.55 16.86
CA ARG A 47 -6.78 13.27 17.98
C ARG A 47 -5.85 14.33 18.59
N ILE A 48 -4.57 14.04 18.71
CA ILE A 48 -3.56 15.01 19.19
C ILE A 48 -3.39 16.17 18.19
N ALA A 49 -3.38 15.90 16.88
CA ALA A 49 -3.36 16.95 15.87
C ALA A 49 -4.64 17.82 15.92
N VAL A 50 -5.82 17.20 16.04
CA VAL A 50 -7.10 17.91 16.21
C VAL A 50 -7.08 18.82 17.44
N LEU A 51 -6.52 18.36 18.57
CA LEU A 51 -6.34 19.17 19.78
C LEU A 51 -5.49 20.44 19.53
N GLN A 52 -4.47 20.38 18.69
CA GLN A 52 -3.62 21.54 18.36
C GLN A 52 -4.26 22.58 17.43
N PHE A 53 -5.27 22.21 16.65
CA PHE A 53 -5.94 23.11 15.70
C PHE A 53 -7.32 23.57 16.21
N ALA A 54 -8.04 22.71 16.93
CA ALA A 54 -9.39 22.94 17.40
C ALA A 54 -9.60 22.29 18.79
N PRO A 55 -9.01 22.83 19.88
CA PRO A 55 -9.11 22.24 21.22
C PRO A 55 -10.55 22.11 21.73
N GLU A 56 -11.44 23.02 21.31
CA GLU A 56 -12.88 22.99 21.61
C GLU A 56 -13.63 21.82 20.96
N SER A 57 -13.05 21.16 19.95
CA SER A 57 -13.70 20.03 19.26
C SER A 57 -13.67 18.73 20.07
N ILE A 58 -12.72 18.61 21.02
CA ILE A 58 -12.67 17.51 21.98
C ILE A 58 -13.52 17.90 23.18
N GLY A 59 -14.74 17.38 23.24
CA GLY A 59 -15.71 17.67 24.32
C GLY A 59 -15.43 16.96 25.64
N ASP A 60 -14.57 15.94 25.67
CA ASP A 60 -14.17 15.22 26.88
C ASP A 60 -12.93 15.89 27.51
N GLU A 61 -13.11 16.47 28.70
CA GLU A 61 -12.05 17.15 29.45
C GLU A 61 -10.96 16.19 29.96
N VAL A 62 -11.31 14.93 30.28
CA VAL A 62 -10.36 13.92 30.75
C VAL A 62 -9.48 13.47 29.60
N GLU A 63 -10.07 13.23 28.42
CA GLU A 63 -9.32 12.98 27.19
C GLU A 63 -8.40 14.16 26.86
N ARG A 64 -8.94 15.40 26.87
CA ARG A 64 -8.16 16.60 26.55
C ARG A 64 -6.95 16.73 27.46
N ALA A 65 -7.13 16.61 28.77
CA ALA A 65 -6.05 16.67 29.76
C ALA A 65 -5.01 15.54 29.58
N GLN A 66 -5.43 14.35 29.15
CA GLN A 66 -4.54 13.21 28.88
C GLN A 66 -3.73 13.37 27.58
N LEU A 67 -4.29 14.03 26.56
CA LEU A 67 -3.62 14.26 25.27
C LEU A 67 -2.77 15.54 25.24
N GLN A 68 -3.06 16.51 26.12
CA GLN A 68 -2.37 17.80 26.23
C GLN A 68 -0.82 17.69 26.27
N PRO A 69 -0.19 16.77 27.04
CA PRO A 69 1.27 16.67 27.11
C PRO A 69 1.94 16.24 25.80
N PHE A 70 1.18 15.58 24.91
CA PHE A 70 1.64 15.21 23.57
C PHE A 70 1.42 16.36 22.58
N ALA A 71 0.29 17.06 22.68
CA ALA A 71 0.00 18.26 21.89
C ALA A 71 0.97 19.42 22.17
N GLU A 72 1.59 19.47 23.35
CA GLU A 72 2.64 20.45 23.68
C GLU A 72 4.06 20.01 23.27
N ALA A 73 4.32 18.70 23.19
CA ALA A 73 5.67 18.16 23.00
C ALA A 73 6.01 17.73 21.56
N PHE A 74 4.99 17.52 20.72
CA PHE A 74 5.14 17.23 19.30
C PHE A 74 4.72 18.46 18.48
N ASP A 75 5.54 18.93 17.55
CA ASP A 75 5.12 19.95 16.58
C ASP A 75 4.15 19.39 15.54
N ARG A 76 3.55 20.30 14.74
CA ARG A 76 2.49 19.97 13.79
C ARG A 76 3.02 19.14 12.63
N GLU A 77 4.19 19.50 12.15
CA GLU A 77 4.91 18.87 11.05
C GLU A 77 5.27 17.42 11.42
N PHE A 78 5.79 17.20 12.63
CA PHE A 78 6.06 15.87 13.17
C PHE A 78 4.78 15.07 13.39
N LEU A 79 3.68 15.64 13.88
CA LEU A 79 2.43 14.89 14.06
C LEU A 79 1.86 14.39 12.72
N GLN A 80 1.92 15.21 11.66
CA GLN A 80 1.53 14.78 10.31
C GLN A 80 2.44 13.66 9.78
N LEU A 81 3.76 13.81 9.96
CA LEU A 81 4.73 12.79 9.55
C LEU A 81 4.58 11.48 10.34
N ALA A 82 4.36 11.57 11.65
CA ALA A 82 4.13 10.42 12.53
C ALA A 82 2.84 9.68 12.17
N TYR A 83 1.76 10.41 11.89
CA TYR A 83 0.51 9.84 11.37
C TYR A 83 0.76 9.08 10.06
N GLN A 84 1.45 9.72 9.11
CA GLN A 84 1.75 9.12 7.81
C GLN A 84 2.65 7.87 7.92
N ILE A 85 3.60 7.86 8.85
CA ILE A 85 4.45 6.71 9.18
C ILE A 85 3.61 5.57 9.77
N ALA A 86 2.65 5.85 10.65
CA ALA A 86 1.79 4.83 11.24
C ALA A 86 0.87 4.17 10.22
N ILE A 87 0.29 4.94 9.28
CA ILE A 87 -0.53 4.41 8.18
C ILE A 87 0.31 3.53 7.26
N HIS A 88 1.42 4.05 6.69
CA HIS A 88 2.27 3.25 5.81
C HIS A 88 2.89 2.04 6.51
N GLY A 89 3.27 2.17 7.78
CA GLY A 89 3.83 1.07 8.56
C GLY A 89 2.85 -0.09 8.77
N ARG A 90 1.54 0.19 8.81
CA ARG A 90 0.50 -0.85 8.82
C ARG A 90 0.37 -1.52 7.45
N ASP A 91 0.37 -0.74 6.39
CA ASP A 91 0.23 -1.26 5.02
C ASP A 91 1.49 -2.04 4.57
N GLU A 92 2.67 -1.72 5.15
CA GLU A 92 3.93 -2.45 5.01
C GLU A 92 4.04 -3.68 5.95
N LEU A 93 3.24 -3.75 7.03
CA LEU A 93 3.28 -4.83 8.02
C LEU A 93 3.19 -6.25 7.41
N PRO A 94 2.27 -6.57 6.46
CA PRO A 94 2.21 -7.90 5.84
C PRO A 94 3.34 -8.16 4.83
N LEU A 95 4.18 -7.16 4.50
CA LEU A 95 5.35 -7.30 3.64
C LEU A 95 6.66 -7.52 4.44
N ALA A 96 6.60 -7.33 5.76
CA ALA A 96 7.74 -7.56 6.65
C ALA A 96 8.07 -9.05 6.80
N PRO A 97 9.28 -9.42 7.26
CA PRO A 97 9.65 -10.82 7.53
C PRO A 97 8.73 -11.50 8.54
N ASP A 98 8.23 -10.72 9.51
CA ASP A 98 7.23 -11.05 10.51
C ASP A 98 6.58 -9.74 11.03
N GLU A 99 5.43 -9.84 11.69
CA GLU A 99 4.68 -8.65 12.17
C GLU A 99 5.45 -7.85 13.23
N SER A 100 6.22 -8.52 14.10
CA SER A 100 6.99 -7.84 15.17
C SER A 100 8.10 -6.99 14.56
N ALA A 101 8.85 -7.52 13.59
CA ALA A 101 9.85 -6.79 12.81
C ALA A 101 9.25 -5.59 12.06
N GLY A 102 8.07 -5.75 11.42
CA GLY A 102 7.40 -4.65 10.72
C GLY A 102 6.94 -3.53 11.66
N PHE A 103 6.38 -3.90 12.82
CA PHE A 103 6.00 -2.95 13.85
C PHE A 103 7.23 -2.21 14.41
N VAL A 104 8.28 -2.94 14.79
CA VAL A 104 9.55 -2.37 15.28
C VAL A 104 10.17 -1.42 14.25
N MET A 105 10.19 -1.77 12.95
CA MET A 105 10.69 -0.86 11.91
C MET A 105 9.85 0.41 11.79
N THR A 106 8.54 0.32 11.98
CA THR A 106 7.64 1.49 12.04
C THR A 106 7.96 2.38 13.24
N LEU A 107 8.19 1.78 14.42
CA LEU A 107 8.60 2.50 15.63
C LEU A 107 9.96 3.20 15.48
N LEU A 108 10.93 2.53 14.87
CA LEU A 108 12.24 3.12 14.58
C LEU A 108 12.13 4.28 13.57
N ARG A 109 11.21 4.17 12.59
CA ARG A 109 10.90 5.26 11.65
C ARG A 109 10.28 6.47 12.37
N LEU A 110 9.32 6.25 13.28
CA LEU A 110 8.73 7.31 14.12
C LEU A 110 9.80 8.03 14.96
N HIS A 111 10.75 7.29 15.54
CA HIS A 111 11.83 7.87 16.32
C HIS A 111 12.84 8.63 15.44
N ALA A 112 13.29 8.05 14.33
CA ALA A 112 14.33 8.62 13.46
C ALA A 112 13.91 9.93 12.77
N PHE A 113 12.60 10.14 12.59
CA PHE A 113 12.04 11.38 12.05
C PHE A 113 11.53 12.35 13.11
N ARG A 114 11.84 12.12 14.41
CA ARG A 114 11.54 13.13 15.43
C ARG A 114 12.28 14.44 15.13
N PRO A 115 11.67 15.60 15.47
CA PRO A 115 12.44 16.82 15.62
C PRO A 115 13.52 16.56 16.67
N GLU A 116 14.77 16.89 16.34
CA GLU A 116 15.76 17.18 17.39
C GLU A 116 15.15 18.30 18.23
N GLN A 117 14.73 17.99 19.47
CA GLN A 117 14.25 19.04 20.36
C GLN A 117 15.38 20.06 20.48
N PRO A 118 15.16 21.34 20.12
CA PRO A 118 16.20 22.34 20.31
C PRO A 118 16.56 22.30 21.79
N PRO A 119 17.86 22.16 22.15
CA PRO A 119 18.25 22.03 23.54
C PRO A 119 17.66 23.21 24.28
N ALA A 120 16.78 22.92 25.24
CA ALA A 120 15.99 23.93 25.92
C ALA A 120 16.92 25.05 26.36
N LEU A 121 16.71 26.26 25.83
CA LEU A 121 17.55 27.41 26.12
C LEU A 121 17.62 27.55 27.64
N GLU A 122 18.79 27.28 28.21
CA GLU A 122 19.10 27.54 29.62
C GLU A 122 19.05 29.06 29.85
N ASN A 123 17.83 29.57 30.01
CA ASN A 123 17.57 30.91 30.51
C ASN A 123 18.00 30.93 31.98
N GLY A 124 19.27 31.26 32.20
CA GLY A 124 19.90 31.27 33.51
C GLY A 124 19.16 32.15 34.51
N GLY A 125 18.84 31.59 35.68
CA GLY A 125 17.96 32.22 36.68
C GLY A 125 18.34 31.98 38.15
N GLY A 126 19.51 31.39 38.43
CA GLY A 126 20.16 31.50 39.75
C GLY A 126 19.86 30.45 40.83
N GLY A 127 20.93 29.82 41.33
CA GLY A 127 21.09 29.50 42.75
C GLY A 127 20.71 28.09 43.24
N GLY A 128 21.71 27.23 43.44
CA GLY A 128 21.53 25.95 44.16
C GLY A 128 22.56 24.89 43.76
N GLY A 129 23.79 24.98 44.26
CA GLY A 129 24.89 24.13 43.79
C GLY A 129 24.96 22.73 44.43
N ALA A 130 25.27 21.72 43.61
CA ALA A 130 25.81 20.43 44.07
C ALA A 130 26.76 19.82 43.00
N GLN A 131 28.00 20.32 42.99
CA GLN A 131 29.25 19.60 42.67
C GLN A 131 29.25 18.56 41.52
N ARG A 132 29.78 18.97 40.35
CA ARG A 132 30.40 18.06 39.37
C ARG A 132 31.92 18.24 39.42
N ALA A 133 32.69 17.17 39.66
CA ALA A 133 34.13 17.25 39.81
C ALA A 133 34.85 17.52 38.47
N PRO A 134 35.84 18.44 38.40
CA PRO A 134 36.54 18.75 37.15
C PRO A 134 37.69 17.77 36.87
N LYS A 135 37.79 17.33 35.62
CA LYS A 135 38.96 16.61 35.08
C LYS A 135 39.91 17.63 34.42
N PRO A 136 41.21 17.68 34.74
CA PRO A 136 42.10 18.73 34.24
C PRO A 136 42.57 18.49 32.78
N PRO A 137 42.85 19.56 32.01
CA PRO A 137 43.41 19.48 30.66
C PRO A 137 44.96 19.42 30.67
N PRO A 138 45.60 18.80 29.66
CA PRO A 138 47.06 18.87 29.47
C PRO A 138 47.49 20.12 28.69
N ALA A 139 48.58 20.76 29.12
CA ALA A 139 49.27 21.85 28.40
C ALA A 139 50.45 21.32 27.55
N ALA A 140 50.98 22.15 26.65
CA ALA A 140 51.76 21.70 25.49
C ALA A 140 53.30 21.83 25.58
N ALA A 141 53.99 20.86 24.93
CA ALA A 141 55.26 20.90 24.16
C ALA A 141 56.57 21.44 24.81
N PRO A 142 57.75 20.85 24.48
CA PRO A 142 58.46 21.21 23.22
C PRO A 142 59.16 20.04 22.46
N GLN A 143 59.59 20.34 21.21
CA GLN A 143 60.44 19.55 20.28
C GLN A 143 61.86 20.22 20.16
N PRO A 144 62.90 19.78 19.37
CA PRO A 144 62.92 18.84 18.22
C PRO A 144 64.20 17.94 17.98
N ALA A 145 64.21 17.23 16.82
CA ALA A 145 65.34 16.58 16.09
C ALA A 145 65.86 15.20 16.61
N ALA A 146 66.29 14.22 15.79
CA ALA A 146 66.48 14.09 14.32
C ALA A 146 66.20 12.63 13.81
N ALA A 147 66.15 12.42 12.47
CA ALA A 147 65.87 11.12 11.82
C ALA A 147 67.16 10.29 11.52
N PRO A 148 67.06 8.96 11.22
CA PRO A 148 66.81 8.51 9.83
C PRO A 148 65.89 7.28 9.65
N GLN A 149 65.55 6.98 8.38
CA GLN A 149 64.74 5.84 7.87
C GLN A 149 65.61 4.57 7.59
N PRO A 150 65.14 3.53 6.85
CA PRO A 150 64.05 2.57 7.14
C PRO A 150 64.50 1.08 6.99
N ALA A 151 63.72 0.10 7.48
CA ALA A 151 63.89 -1.31 7.09
C ALA A 151 62.61 -2.18 7.17
N ALA A 152 62.25 -2.76 6.02
CA ALA A 152 61.52 -4.02 5.76
C ALA A 152 60.33 -4.47 6.66
N ALA A 153 59.15 -4.58 6.03
CA ALA A 153 58.12 -5.57 6.41
C ALA A 153 58.43 -6.94 5.78
N PRO A 154 57.92 -8.04 6.37
CA PRO A 154 57.11 -8.94 5.55
C PRO A 154 55.86 -9.52 6.28
N GLN A 155 54.69 -9.16 5.73
CA GLN A 155 53.54 -10.01 5.34
C GLN A 155 52.91 -11.10 6.27
N PRO A 156 51.63 -11.46 6.02
CA PRO A 156 50.74 -12.03 7.04
C PRO A 156 50.64 -13.56 7.06
N ALA A 157 50.21 -14.11 8.20
CA ALA A 157 49.82 -15.51 8.33
C ALA A 157 48.38 -15.77 7.83
N ALA A 158 48.20 -16.87 7.11
CA ALA A 158 46.95 -17.31 6.49
C ALA A 158 46.02 -18.10 7.47
N PRO A 159 44.71 -18.26 7.18
CA PRO A 159 43.74 -18.82 8.12
C PRO A 159 43.68 -20.37 8.09
N PRO A 160 43.26 -21.03 9.19
CA PRO A 160 42.95 -22.46 9.20
C PRO A 160 41.56 -22.78 8.60
N GLN A 161 41.50 -23.83 7.79
CA GLN A 161 40.28 -24.40 7.18
C GLN A 161 39.67 -25.54 8.04
N PRO A 162 38.46 -26.06 7.72
CA PRO A 162 37.55 -26.63 8.72
C PRO A 162 37.69 -28.14 8.98
N ALA A 163 37.19 -28.57 10.15
CA ALA A 163 37.03 -29.98 10.50
C ALA A 163 35.55 -30.43 10.39
N ALA A 164 35.35 -31.65 9.88
CA ALA A 164 34.05 -32.30 9.70
C ALA A 164 33.60 -33.10 10.97
N PRO A 165 32.34 -33.57 11.06
CA PRO A 165 31.70 -33.87 12.35
C PRO A 165 31.81 -35.35 12.81
N PRO A 166 31.54 -35.63 14.10
CA PRO A 166 31.16 -36.96 14.61
C PRO A 166 29.64 -37.08 14.88
N ALA A 167 29.17 -38.32 15.06
CA ALA A 167 27.76 -38.71 15.07
C ALA A 167 27.06 -38.76 16.46
N ALA A 168 25.73 -38.90 16.43
CA ALA A 168 24.86 -39.36 17.54
C ALA A 168 25.05 -40.89 17.80
N PRO A 169 24.31 -41.60 18.71
CA PRO A 169 23.21 -41.25 19.65
C PRO A 169 23.54 -41.76 21.11
N PRO A 170 22.65 -42.18 22.07
CA PRO A 170 21.18 -42.29 22.09
C PRO A 170 20.37 -41.89 23.38
N ALA A 171 19.06 -41.70 23.14
CA ALA A 171 17.85 -41.96 23.94
C ALA A 171 17.85 -42.14 25.49
N ALA A 172 16.87 -41.50 26.17
CA ALA A 172 15.84 -42.18 26.99
C ALA A 172 14.69 -41.27 27.52
N VAL A 173 13.45 -41.54 27.06
CA VAL A 173 12.14 -41.64 27.79
C VAL A 173 11.98 -40.88 29.15
N SER A 174 10.93 -40.08 29.43
CA SER A 174 9.52 -40.54 29.53
C SER A 174 8.46 -39.46 29.85
N LYS A 175 7.28 -39.56 29.19
CA LYS A 175 5.88 -39.41 29.68
C LYS A 175 5.44 -38.03 30.30
N ALA A 176 4.16 -37.64 30.35
CA ALA A 176 2.89 -38.38 30.20
C ALA A 176 1.70 -37.47 29.74
N THR A 177 0.68 -38.05 29.06
CA THR A 177 -0.81 -37.82 29.19
C THR A 177 -1.41 -36.38 29.19
N ALA A 178 -2.63 -36.06 28.76
CA ALA A 178 -3.79 -36.69 28.07
C ALA A 178 -4.77 -35.51 27.69
N THR A 179 -5.96 -35.62 27.06
CA THR A 179 -6.80 -36.74 26.59
C THR A 179 -7.63 -36.30 25.36
N LYS A 180 -8.43 -37.20 24.75
CA LYS A 180 -9.38 -36.89 23.66
C LYS A 180 -10.84 -36.98 24.13
N ALA A 181 -11.65 -35.95 23.90
CA ALA A 181 -13.12 -35.95 23.93
C ALA A 181 -13.62 -34.88 22.94
N ALA A 182 -14.32 -35.23 21.86
CA ALA A 182 -15.78 -35.40 21.78
C ALA A 182 -16.52 -34.03 21.72
N GLY A 183 -17.16 -33.75 20.58
CA GLY A 183 -17.99 -32.56 20.39
C GLY A 183 -19.38 -32.69 21.02
N PRO A 184 -20.18 -31.60 20.94
CA PRO A 184 -21.34 -31.66 20.05
C PRO A 184 -21.52 -30.39 19.20
N ALA A 185 -22.49 -30.43 18.29
CA ALA A 185 -22.86 -29.33 17.40
C ALA A 185 -23.83 -28.34 18.06
N GLU A 186 -23.80 -27.06 17.66
CA GLU A 186 -24.92 -26.13 17.83
C GLU A 186 -25.03 -25.15 16.63
N ALA A 187 -26.16 -24.43 16.56
CA ALA A 187 -26.77 -23.87 15.35
C ALA A 187 -26.41 -22.38 15.07
N PRO A 188 -26.87 -21.77 13.95
CA PRO A 188 -26.39 -20.47 13.49
C PRO A 188 -27.20 -19.26 14.02
N PRO A 189 -26.59 -18.07 14.17
CA PRO A 189 -27.29 -16.81 14.42
C PRO A 189 -27.77 -16.10 13.13
N PRO A 190 -28.69 -15.11 13.22
CA PRO A 190 -29.60 -14.74 12.13
C PRO A 190 -29.18 -13.53 11.25
N LYS A 191 -30.01 -13.24 10.23
CA LYS A 191 -29.86 -12.12 9.28
C LYS A 191 -30.38 -10.78 9.82
N ALA A 192 -29.85 -9.70 9.21
CA ALA A 192 -30.43 -8.36 9.01
C ALA A 192 -30.40 -7.37 10.21
N PRO A 193 -30.49 -6.03 9.97
CA PRO A 193 -30.71 -5.33 8.69
C PRO A 193 -29.60 -4.32 8.30
N ALA A 194 -29.80 -3.62 7.18
CA ALA A 194 -28.89 -2.63 6.62
C ALA A 194 -29.25 -1.18 7.00
N LEU A 195 -28.22 -0.33 7.10
CA LEU A 195 -28.22 1.14 6.98
C LEU A 195 -26.88 1.46 6.29
N SER A 196 -26.82 1.71 4.98
CA SER A 196 -27.10 2.98 4.28
C SER A 196 -26.14 4.13 4.64
N SER A 197 -25.53 4.68 3.58
CA SER A 197 -24.74 5.92 3.54
C SER A 197 -23.41 5.88 4.30
N GLY A 198 -22.24 6.19 3.72
CA GLY A 198 -21.96 6.74 2.39
C GLY A 198 -21.26 8.08 2.50
N ASP A 199 -19.95 8.04 2.70
CA ASP A 199 -19.02 9.14 2.45
C ASP A 199 -17.61 8.53 2.28
N VAL A 200 -16.87 8.95 1.26
CA VAL A 200 -15.46 8.56 1.05
C VAL A 200 -14.68 9.85 0.85
N PRO A 201 -13.75 10.22 1.76
CA PRO A 201 -13.11 11.52 1.73
C PRO A 201 -12.07 11.65 0.60
N PRO A 202 -11.73 12.88 0.18
CA PRO A 202 -11.06 13.14 -1.09
C PRO A 202 -9.55 13.41 -0.94
N TRP A 203 -8.71 12.51 -1.45
CA TRP A 203 -7.27 12.79 -1.65
C TRP A 203 -6.63 12.01 -2.82
N GLU A 204 -7.42 11.40 -3.71
CA GLU A 204 -6.93 10.65 -4.86
C GLU A 204 -6.94 11.50 -6.14
N ASP A 205 -6.27 12.65 -6.08
CA ASP A 205 -5.98 13.50 -7.24
C ASP A 205 -4.59 14.15 -7.10
N LEU A 206 -3.58 13.44 -7.61
CA LEU A 206 -2.23 13.96 -7.85
C LEU A 206 -1.78 13.50 -9.25
N PRO A 207 -1.76 14.39 -10.26
CA PRO A 207 -1.42 14.02 -11.64
C PRO A 207 0.11 13.90 -11.83
N PRO A 208 0.60 12.92 -12.61
CA PRO A 208 2.01 12.83 -12.97
C PRO A 208 2.30 13.59 -14.28
N GLU A 209 2.58 14.89 -14.19
CA GLU A 209 3.26 15.63 -15.27
C GLU A 209 4.78 15.62 -15.08
N ALA A 210 5.49 14.79 -15.87
CA ALA A 210 6.87 15.06 -16.33
C ALA A 210 7.35 14.02 -17.35
N MET A 211 7.11 14.26 -18.64
CA MET A 211 8.17 14.43 -19.66
C MET A 211 7.55 14.55 -21.07
N ALA A 212 7.93 15.62 -21.76
CA ALA A 212 7.39 15.97 -23.07
C ALA A 212 8.23 15.46 -24.25
N ASP A 213 7.54 15.29 -25.37
CA ASP A 213 7.98 15.46 -26.76
C ASP A 213 9.06 14.55 -27.36
N SER A 214 8.68 13.80 -28.41
CA SER A 214 9.36 13.87 -29.71
C SER A 214 8.53 13.19 -30.82
N ALA A 215 8.21 13.96 -31.86
CA ALA A 215 7.68 13.52 -33.17
C ALA A 215 8.77 12.72 -33.98
N PRO A 216 8.59 12.22 -35.25
CA PRO A 216 7.77 12.83 -36.31
C PRO A 216 7.15 11.95 -37.45
N ALA A 217 6.35 12.66 -38.27
CA ALA A 217 6.21 12.58 -39.73
C ALA A 217 5.53 11.39 -40.45
N ALA A 218 4.63 11.77 -41.36
CA ALA A 218 3.83 10.92 -42.26
C ALA A 218 4.55 10.49 -43.55
N GLN A 219 3.98 9.48 -44.24
CA GLN A 219 3.78 9.52 -45.69
C GLN A 219 2.71 8.51 -46.18
N SER A 220 2.18 8.75 -47.38
CA SER A 220 1.01 8.05 -47.97
C SER A 220 1.32 7.45 -49.35
N ALA A 221 0.30 6.76 -49.92
CA ALA A 221 0.23 6.11 -51.26
C ALA A 221 0.79 4.67 -51.33
N SER A 222 0.26 3.75 -52.18
CA SER A 222 -0.63 3.95 -53.34
C SER A 222 -1.58 2.76 -53.64
N LEU A 223 -2.43 2.93 -54.66
CA LEU A 223 -3.54 2.05 -55.10
C LEU A 223 -3.13 0.74 -55.82
N PRO A 224 -4.01 -0.28 -55.91
CA PRO A 224 -3.80 -1.54 -56.64
C PRO A 224 -4.43 -1.59 -58.05
N PRO A 225 -3.96 -2.47 -58.96
CA PRO A 225 -4.65 -2.85 -60.20
C PRO A 225 -5.40 -4.21 -60.09
N PRO A 226 -6.48 -4.46 -60.88
CA PRO A 226 -7.34 -5.65 -60.71
C PRO A 226 -7.27 -6.72 -61.84
N ALA A 227 -7.70 -7.93 -61.46
CA ALA A 227 -8.43 -8.96 -62.25
C ALA A 227 -7.86 -9.54 -63.57
N ALA A 228 -7.64 -10.88 -63.58
CA ALA A 228 -8.29 -11.83 -64.51
C ALA A 228 -8.01 -13.30 -64.15
N ALA A 229 -9.03 -14.17 -64.26
CA ALA A 229 -8.97 -15.64 -64.16
C ALA A 229 -9.30 -16.25 -65.57
N PRO A 230 -9.47 -17.58 -65.83
CA PRO A 230 -9.53 -18.74 -64.91
C PRO A 230 -8.90 -20.07 -65.44
N ALA A 231 -9.31 -21.21 -64.84
CA ALA A 231 -9.31 -22.62 -65.35
C ALA A 231 -8.22 -23.59 -64.77
N PRO A 232 -8.45 -24.94 -64.74
CA PRO A 232 -8.74 -25.59 -63.43
C PRO A 232 -8.15 -27.01 -63.18
N VAL A 233 -7.76 -27.32 -61.93
CA VAL A 233 -7.65 -28.71 -61.40
C VAL A 233 -8.01 -28.76 -59.90
N ALA A 234 -8.42 -29.94 -59.41
CA ALA A 234 -9.18 -30.14 -58.16
C ALA A 234 -8.32 -30.64 -56.96
N PRO A 235 -8.88 -30.97 -55.77
CA PRO A 235 -8.39 -30.51 -54.47
C PRO A 235 -7.43 -31.49 -53.75
N PRO A 236 -6.70 -31.07 -52.69
CA PRO A 236 -7.29 -31.12 -51.34
C PRO A 236 -6.93 -29.94 -50.38
N SER A 237 -7.82 -29.71 -49.41
CA SER A 237 -7.59 -29.25 -48.03
C SER A 237 -6.39 -28.35 -47.68
N VAL A 238 -6.62 -27.05 -47.42
CA VAL A 238 -6.58 -26.42 -46.06
C VAL A 238 -7.51 -25.19 -46.06
N PRO A 239 -7.87 -24.56 -44.91
CA PRO A 239 -9.26 -24.18 -44.64
C PRO A 239 -9.67 -22.84 -45.26
N ALA A 240 -10.99 -22.63 -45.29
CA ALA A 240 -11.58 -21.31 -45.48
C ALA A 240 -11.00 -20.29 -44.48
N PRO A 241 -11.05 -18.98 -44.78
CA PRO A 241 -10.95 -17.98 -43.74
C PRO A 241 -12.07 -18.26 -42.74
N SER A 242 -11.70 -18.73 -41.56
CA SER A 242 -12.62 -18.84 -40.43
C SER A 242 -13.01 -17.42 -40.02
N ALA A 243 -14.02 -16.89 -40.69
CA ALA A 243 -15.01 -16.02 -40.09
C ALA A 243 -15.80 -16.82 -39.04
N THR A 244 -15.07 -17.36 -38.05
CA THR A 244 -15.67 -17.72 -36.79
C THR A 244 -16.05 -16.39 -36.17
N ALA A 245 -17.33 -16.06 -36.26
CA ALA A 245 -17.96 -15.17 -35.31
C ALA A 245 -17.84 -15.82 -33.92
N THR A 246 -16.64 -15.74 -33.33
CA THR A 246 -16.49 -15.86 -31.89
C THR A 246 -17.33 -14.72 -31.36
N GLN A 247 -18.50 -15.06 -30.82
CA GLN A 247 -19.28 -14.13 -30.02
C GLN A 247 -18.33 -13.60 -28.96
N ALA A 248 -17.88 -12.35 -29.13
CA ALA A 248 -17.10 -11.67 -28.14
C ALA A 248 -18.04 -11.48 -26.95
N LEU A 249 -17.99 -12.43 -26.02
CA LEU A 249 -18.75 -12.36 -24.79
C LEU A 249 -18.40 -11.02 -24.15
N ASP A 250 -19.40 -10.16 -23.95
CA ASP A 250 -19.14 -8.83 -23.40
C ASP A 250 -18.77 -8.99 -21.92
N TRP A 251 -17.47 -9.21 -21.69
CA TRP A 251 -16.88 -9.43 -20.38
C TRP A 251 -17.11 -8.24 -19.45
N HIS A 252 -17.18 -7.02 -20.00
CA HIS A 252 -17.58 -5.84 -19.24
C HIS A 252 -19.05 -5.94 -18.81
N GLY A 253 -19.96 -6.28 -19.73
CA GLY A 253 -21.36 -6.55 -19.38
C GLY A 253 -21.53 -7.64 -18.31
N LEU A 254 -20.79 -8.75 -18.46
CA LEU A 254 -20.80 -9.87 -17.52
C LEU A 254 -20.34 -9.44 -16.10
N ILE A 255 -19.29 -8.62 -15.98
CA ILE A 255 -18.82 -8.07 -14.70
C ILE A 255 -19.92 -7.28 -13.98
N GLN A 256 -20.71 -6.50 -14.73
CA GLN A 256 -21.81 -5.71 -14.18
C GLN A 256 -22.97 -6.60 -13.73
N GLU A 257 -23.32 -7.64 -14.50
CA GLU A 257 -24.34 -8.62 -14.12
C GLU A 257 -23.93 -9.50 -12.91
N LEU A 258 -22.64 -9.83 -12.80
CA LEU A 258 -22.06 -10.53 -11.64
C LEU A 258 -22.14 -9.70 -10.35
N GLY A 259 -22.23 -8.37 -10.45
CA GLY A 259 -22.36 -7.47 -9.29
C GLY A 259 -21.17 -7.52 -8.34
N LEU A 260 -19.97 -7.76 -8.88
CA LEU A 260 -18.73 -7.93 -8.12
C LEU A 260 -18.40 -6.70 -7.25
N LYS A 261 -17.79 -6.92 -6.08
CA LYS A 261 -17.50 -5.85 -5.10
C LYS A 261 -16.06 -5.86 -4.61
N GLY A 262 -15.53 -4.67 -4.32
CA GLY A 262 -14.15 -4.46 -3.85
C GLY A 262 -13.10 -5.02 -4.81
N MET A 263 -11.99 -5.49 -4.26
CA MET A 263 -10.82 -6.01 -5.00
C MET A 263 -11.13 -7.14 -6.00
N VAL A 264 -12.25 -7.87 -5.84
CA VAL A 264 -12.67 -8.91 -6.81
C VAL A 264 -13.18 -8.27 -8.11
N ARG A 265 -13.87 -7.12 -8.02
CA ARG A 265 -14.28 -6.33 -9.19
C ARG A 265 -13.06 -5.74 -9.89
N GLU A 266 -12.17 -5.12 -9.13
CA GLU A 266 -10.92 -4.54 -9.63
C GLU A 266 -10.10 -5.58 -10.41
N LEU A 267 -9.86 -6.76 -9.82
CA LEU A 267 -9.17 -7.86 -10.49
C LEU A 267 -9.85 -8.24 -11.82
N ALA A 268 -11.19 -8.37 -11.83
CA ALA A 268 -11.94 -8.69 -13.05
C ALA A 268 -11.89 -7.56 -14.10
N GLN A 269 -11.90 -6.30 -13.68
CA GLN A 269 -11.87 -5.12 -14.57
C GLN A 269 -10.51 -4.94 -15.25
N HIS A 270 -9.41 -5.27 -14.58
CA HIS A 270 -8.07 -5.26 -15.19
C HIS A 270 -7.77 -6.53 -16.01
N CYS A 271 -8.66 -7.52 -16.01
CA CYS A 271 -8.56 -8.72 -16.85
C CYS A 271 -9.22 -8.55 -18.23
N GLU A 272 -8.52 -8.96 -19.27
CA GLU A 272 -9.06 -9.25 -20.61
C GLU A 272 -9.63 -10.68 -20.66
N TRP A 273 -10.72 -10.88 -21.42
CA TRP A 273 -11.28 -12.20 -21.69
C TRP A 273 -10.50 -12.92 -22.78
N GLY A 274 -9.73 -13.95 -22.40
CA GLY A 274 -8.96 -14.80 -23.32
C GLY A 274 -9.79 -15.89 -24.01
N GLY A 275 -10.98 -16.21 -23.48
CA GLY A 275 -11.90 -17.21 -24.04
C GLY A 275 -12.37 -18.24 -23.02
N MET A 276 -13.33 -19.08 -23.43
CA MET A 276 -13.80 -20.23 -22.65
C MET A 276 -13.71 -21.50 -23.49
N THR A 277 -12.98 -22.51 -23.01
CA THR A 277 -12.76 -23.78 -23.72
C THR A 277 -12.92 -24.96 -22.75
N ASN A 278 -13.78 -25.93 -23.07
CA ASN A 278 -13.96 -27.16 -22.29
C ASN A 278 -14.17 -26.95 -20.76
N GLY A 279 -15.00 -25.98 -20.37
CA GLY A 279 -15.25 -25.67 -18.95
C GLY A 279 -14.06 -24.99 -18.26
N LYS A 280 -13.17 -24.33 -19.00
CA LYS A 280 -12.13 -23.47 -18.46
C LYS A 280 -12.26 -22.06 -19.04
N ILE A 281 -12.28 -21.05 -18.16
CA ILE A 281 -12.18 -19.65 -18.56
C ILE A 281 -10.71 -19.25 -18.47
N GLN A 282 -10.19 -18.67 -19.56
CA GLN A 282 -8.91 -17.99 -19.57
C GLN A 282 -9.15 -16.49 -19.50
N LEU A 283 -8.59 -15.85 -18.47
CA LEU A 283 -8.44 -14.40 -18.39
C LEU A 283 -6.97 -14.03 -18.56
N ARG A 284 -6.71 -12.84 -19.09
CA ARG A 284 -5.36 -12.27 -19.17
C ARG A 284 -5.27 -11.02 -18.33
N LEU A 285 -4.26 -10.95 -17.47
CA LEU A 285 -3.97 -9.77 -16.67
C LEU A 285 -2.66 -9.13 -17.16
N GLY A 286 -2.68 -7.82 -17.34
CA GLY A 286 -1.46 -7.07 -17.70
C GLY A 286 -0.42 -7.10 -16.59
N ASP A 287 0.87 -7.13 -16.96
CA ASP A 287 2.00 -7.20 -16.02
C ASP A 287 1.96 -6.13 -14.91
N ALA A 288 1.43 -4.94 -15.20
CA ALA A 288 1.25 -3.85 -14.23
C ALA A 288 0.40 -4.26 -13.01
N HIS A 289 -0.60 -5.14 -13.19
CA HIS A 289 -1.54 -5.54 -12.15
C HIS A 289 -1.27 -6.94 -11.59
N ARG A 290 -0.16 -7.60 -12.00
CA ARG A 290 0.31 -8.90 -11.49
C ARG A 290 0.25 -9.04 -9.97
N HIS A 291 0.52 -7.94 -9.25
CA HIS A 291 0.57 -7.94 -7.78
C HIS A 291 -0.78 -8.28 -7.14
N LEU A 292 -1.90 -7.91 -7.77
CA LEU A 292 -3.26 -8.22 -7.29
C LEU A 292 -3.52 -9.73 -7.21
N LEU A 293 -2.99 -10.52 -8.15
CA LEU A 293 -3.03 -11.99 -8.11
C LEU A 293 -2.09 -12.59 -7.06
N ALA A 294 -0.93 -11.96 -6.87
CA ALA A 294 0.13 -12.49 -6.03
C ALA A 294 -0.17 -12.34 -4.53
N ILE A 295 -0.65 -11.15 -4.10
CA ILE A 295 -1.01 -10.89 -2.70
C ILE A 295 -2.26 -11.69 -2.32
N ASN A 296 -3.27 -11.73 -3.21
CA ASN A 296 -4.63 -12.10 -2.82
C ASN A 296 -5.23 -13.18 -3.72
N ARG A 297 -4.64 -14.38 -3.71
CA ARG A 297 -5.17 -15.57 -4.42
C ARG A 297 -6.63 -15.90 -4.09
N GLY A 298 -7.13 -15.49 -2.92
CA GLY A 298 -8.54 -15.63 -2.55
C GLY A 298 -9.49 -14.88 -3.50
N ASN A 299 -9.05 -13.79 -4.15
CA ASN A 299 -9.85 -13.06 -5.12
C ASN A 299 -10.06 -13.86 -6.42
N GLN A 300 -9.08 -14.65 -6.86
CA GLN A 300 -9.27 -15.58 -7.99
C GLN A 300 -10.33 -16.63 -7.66
N THR A 301 -10.25 -17.28 -6.49
CA THR A 301 -11.22 -18.29 -6.06
C THR A 301 -12.63 -17.71 -5.87
N ARG A 302 -12.75 -16.45 -5.42
CA ARG A 302 -14.04 -15.74 -5.32
C ARG A 302 -14.62 -15.39 -6.69
N LEU A 303 -13.79 -14.93 -7.63
CA LEU A 303 -14.20 -14.67 -9.00
C LEU A 303 -14.65 -15.96 -9.71
N GLU A 304 -13.90 -17.06 -9.52
CA GLU A 304 -14.26 -18.40 -10.00
C GLU A 304 -15.61 -18.87 -9.40
N ALA A 305 -15.84 -18.66 -8.11
CA ALA A 305 -17.10 -19.02 -7.46
C ALA A 305 -18.32 -18.24 -8.02
N GLU A 306 -18.19 -16.94 -8.27
CA GLU A 306 -19.26 -16.14 -8.88
C GLU A 306 -19.49 -16.50 -10.36
N LEU A 307 -18.43 -16.78 -11.12
CA LEU A 307 -18.55 -17.29 -12.49
C LEU A 307 -19.26 -18.65 -12.51
N ASN A 308 -18.90 -19.57 -11.62
CA ASN A 308 -19.57 -20.88 -11.49
C ASN A 308 -21.04 -20.76 -11.11
N ARG A 309 -21.39 -19.76 -10.28
CA ARG A 309 -22.77 -19.44 -9.93
C ARG A 309 -23.56 -18.84 -11.10
N HIS A 310 -22.91 -18.09 -11.99
CA HIS A 310 -23.56 -17.48 -13.17
C HIS A 310 -23.71 -18.48 -14.33
N PHE A 311 -22.71 -19.34 -14.58
CA PHE A 311 -22.74 -20.33 -15.68
C PHE A 311 -23.43 -21.65 -15.32
N ASP A 312 -23.87 -21.85 -14.07
CA ASP A 312 -24.48 -23.08 -13.52
C ASP A 312 -23.65 -24.35 -13.79
N GLN A 313 -22.32 -24.19 -13.91
CA GLN A 313 -21.37 -25.24 -14.24
C GLN A 313 -20.05 -25.06 -13.46
N PRO A 314 -19.34 -26.14 -13.12
CA PRO A 314 -18.01 -26.06 -12.50
C PRO A 314 -16.97 -25.68 -13.56
N VAL A 315 -16.74 -24.38 -13.72
CA VAL A 315 -15.73 -23.81 -14.60
C VAL A 315 -14.45 -23.54 -13.82
N THR A 316 -13.30 -23.91 -14.39
CA THR A 316 -11.99 -23.58 -13.79
C THR A 316 -11.47 -22.25 -14.33
N LEU A 317 -11.17 -21.31 -13.43
CA LEU A 317 -10.64 -20.00 -13.80
C LEU A 317 -9.11 -20.01 -13.85
N THR A 318 -8.53 -19.84 -15.03
CA THR A 318 -7.08 -19.66 -15.22
C THR A 318 -6.81 -18.21 -15.61
N ILE A 319 -5.98 -17.52 -14.82
CA ILE A 319 -5.56 -16.15 -15.10
C ILE A 319 -4.09 -16.19 -15.52
N GLU A 320 -3.81 -15.84 -16.77
CA GLU A 320 -2.46 -15.76 -17.33
C GLU A 320 -1.97 -14.30 -17.25
N ILE A 321 -0.69 -14.09 -16.95
CA ILE A 321 -0.08 -12.76 -16.96
C ILE A 321 0.60 -12.56 -18.31
N GLY A 322 0.32 -11.43 -18.96
CA GLY A 322 1.00 -11.08 -20.20
C GLY A 322 0.46 -9.81 -20.86
N GLN A 323 0.99 -9.52 -22.04
CA GLN A 323 0.65 -8.34 -22.82
C GLN A 323 -0.81 -8.42 -23.31
N ILE A 324 -1.63 -7.47 -22.86
CA ILE A 324 -3.05 -7.37 -23.24
C ILE A 324 -3.14 -6.93 -24.70
N ALA A 325 -3.94 -7.63 -25.50
CA ALA A 325 -4.03 -7.41 -26.94
C ALA A 325 -5.25 -6.57 -27.36
N GLY A 326 -6.32 -6.57 -26.55
CA GLY A 326 -7.52 -5.78 -26.71
C GLY A 326 -7.77 -4.80 -25.56
N GLU A 327 -8.95 -4.21 -25.55
CA GLU A 327 -9.38 -3.22 -24.57
C GLU A 327 -9.84 -3.90 -23.27
N THR A 328 -9.27 -3.52 -22.12
CA THR A 328 -9.74 -4.04 -20.82
C THR A 328 -11.05 -3.37 -20.41
N PRO A 329 -11.91 -4.04 -19.61
CA PRO A 329 -13.09 -3.41 -19.02
C PRO A 329 -12.75 -2.12 -18.25
N ALA A 330 -11.60 -2.06 -17.57
CA ALA A 330 -11.11 -0.85 -16.89
C ALA A 330 -10.81 0.30 -17.86
N GLN A 331 -10.15 0.02 -19.00
CA GLN A 331 -9.89 1.02 -20.05
C GLN A 331 -11.20 1.50 -20.69
N ARG A 332 -12.12 0.58 -20.99
CA ARG A 332 -13.45 0.91 -21.54
C ARG A 332 -14.27 1.78 -20.58
N GLU A 333 -14.28 1.44 -19.29
CA GLU A 333 -14.90 2.29 -18.25
C GLU A 333 -14.21 3.66 -18.13
N ALA A 334 -12.89 3.73 -18.27
CA ALA A 334 -12.16 5.00 -18.24
C ALA A 334 -12.55 5.91 -19.40
N VAL A 335 -12.53 5.41 -20.64
CA VAL A 335 -12.93 6.15 -21.84
C VAL A 335 -14.39 6.61 -21.76
N ILE A 336 -15.30 5.75 -21.28
CA ILE A 336 -16.72 6.14 -21.09
C ILE A 336 -16.88 7.23 -20.01
N ARG A 337 -16.11 7.16 -18.92
CA ARG A 337 -16.15 8.14 -17.84
C ARG A 337 -15.58 9.48 -18.28
N GLU A 338 -14.46 9.46 -19.01
CA GLU A 338 -13.83 10.64 -19.60
C GLU A 338 -14.73 11.30 -20.63
N ALA A 339 -15.38 10.53 -21.52
CA ALA A 339 -16.36 11.06 -22.47
C ALA A 339 -17.54 11.74 -21.78
N ARG A 340 -18.08 11.14 -20.70
CA ARG A 340 -19.16 11.76 -19.89
C ARG A 340 -18.69 12.99 -19.12
N HIS A 341 -17.45 13.00 -18.64
CA HIS A 341 -16.87 14.17 -17.98
C HIS A 341 -16.70 15.31 -18.99
N ALA A 342 -16.15 15.05 -20.17
CA ALA A 342 -16.01 16.02 -21.24
C ALA A 342 -17.38 16.56 -21.73
N GLU A 343 -18.40 15.70 -21.84
CA GLU A 343 -19.77 16.13 -22.14
C GLU A 343 -20.36 17.03 -21.03
N ALA A 344 -20.13 16.71 -19.75
CA ALA A 344 -20.56 17.53 -18.63
C ALA A 344 -19.83 18.89 -18.56
N VAL A 345 -18.51 18.92 -18.80
CA VAL A 345 -17.72 20.16 -18.89
C VAL A 345 -18.23 21.02 -20.05
N ALA A 346 -18.33 20.46 -21.26
CA ALA A 346 -18.81 21.17 -22.44
C ALA A 346 -20.25 21.70 -22.28
N SER A 347 -21.11 20.97 -21.55
CA SER A 347 -22.45 21.44 -21.21
C SER A 347 -22.45 22.63 -20.25
N LEU A 348 -21.50 22.69 -19.30
CA LEU A 348 -21.36 23.82 -18.37
C LEU A 348 -20.70 25.03 -19.03
N GLU A 349 -19.71 24.83 -19.90
CA GLU A 349 -19.10 25.91 -20.70
C GLU A 349 -20.09 26.56 -21.68
N GLN A 350 -21.06 25.79 -22.16
CA GLN A 350 -22.14 26.26 -23.02
C GLN A 350 -23.33 26.86 -22.24
N ASP A 351 -23.31 26.82 -20.91
CA ASP A 351 -24.37 27.42 -20.10
C ASP A 351 -24.26 28.96 -20.11
N PRO A 352 -25.32 29.70 -20.52
CA PRO A 352 -25.30 31.16 -20.56
C PRO A 352 -24.97 31.83 -19.23
N PHE A 353 -25.29 31.20 -18.08
CA PHE A 353 -24.98 31.72 -16.75
C PHE A 353 -23.50 31.59 -16.42
N VAL A 354 -22.86 30.48 -16.82
CA VAL A 354 -21.41 30.29 -16.66
C VAL A 354 -20.65 31.26 -17.56
N GLN A 355 -21.10 31.45 -18.80
CA GLN A 355 -20.54 32.45 -19.72
C GLN A 355 -20.66 33.88 -19.15
N GLU A 356 -21.82 34.27 -18.62
CA GLU A 356 -21.97 35.58 -17.97
C GLU A 356 -21.05 35.72 -16.74
N MET A 357 -20.86 34.65 -15.94
CA MET A 357 -19.94 34.69 -14.80
C MET A 357 -18.47 34.86 -15.23
N ILE A 358 -18.03 34.16 -16.28
CA ILE A 358 -16.68 34.30 -16.83
C ILE A 358 -16.48 35.73 -17.37
N GLU A 359 -17.37 36.24 -18.22
CA GLU A 359 -17.26 37.59 -18.81
C GLU A 359 -17.33 38.73 -17.77
N ARG A 360 -18.13 38.55 -16.71
CA ARG A 360 -18.47 39.62 -15.76
C ARG A 360 -17.58 39.66 -14.51
N PHE A 361 -16.93 38.54 -14.17
CA PHE A 361 -16.12 38.42 -12.96
C PHE A 361 -14.69 37.89 -13.20
N ASP A 362 -14.29 37.66 -14.46
CA ASP A 362 -12.98 37.06 -14.82
C ASP A 362 -12.78 35.69 -14.13
N ALA A 363 -13.89 34.95 -14.01
CA ALA A 363 -13.95 33.68 -13.29
C ALA A 363 -13.42 32.53 -14.16
N THR A 364 -12.70 31.59 -13.56
CA THR A 364 -12.19 30.38 -14.23
C THR A 364 -13.01 29.16 -13.84
N LEU A 365 -13.54 28.42 -14.82
CA LEU A 365 -14.17 27.12 -14.56
C LEU A 365 -13.10 26.11 -14.12
N GLN A 366 -13.28 25.48 -12.96
CA GLN A 366 -12.39 24.44 -12.48
C GLN A 366 -12.88 23.08 -12.98
N GLU A 367 -12.43 22.69 -14.18
CA GLU A 367 -12.85 21.48 -14.89
C GLU A 367 -12.80 20.20 -14.03
N SER A 368 -11.76 20.04 -13.20
CA SER A 368 -11.60 18.89 -12.29
C SER A 368 -12.64 18.81 -11.16
N SER A 369 -13.48 19.84 -10.98
CA SER A 369 -14.60 19.82 -10.03
C SER A 369 -15.93 19.35 -10.64
N VAL A 370 -15.98 19.18 -11.97
CA VAL A 370 -17.22 18.85 -12.69
C VAL A 370 -17.60 17.38 -12.48
N ARG A 371 -18.74 17.14 -11.83
CA ARG A 371 -19.30 15.80 -11.65
C ARG A 371 -20.45 15.56 -12.65
N PRO A 372 -20.36 14.56 -13.54
CA PRO A 372 -21.51 14.16 -14.36
C PRO A 372 -22.63 13.59 -13.47
N LEU A 373 -23.89 13.91 -13.82
CA LEU A 373 -25.11 13.54 -13.10
C LEU A 373 -25.59 12.10 -13.40
#